data_AF-A0A940EKN7-F1
#
_entry.id   AF-A0A940EKN7-F1
#
_cell.length_a   1.000
_cell.length_b   1.000
_cell.length_c   1.000
_cell.angle_alpha   90.00
_cell.angle_beta   90.00
_cell.angle_gamma   90.00
#
_symmetry.space_group_name_H-M   'P 1'
#
loop_
_entity.id
_entity.type
_entity.pdbx_description
1 polymer ?
#
loop_
_entity_poly.entity_id
_entity_poly.type
_entity_poly.pdbx_seq_one_letter_code
_entity_poly.pdbx_strand_id
1 'polypeptide(L)'
;MMSFIHSLFCRHGADNRQRYFLINLAAAFAFALTALVFKQYPAIQILFLAVLASVLTFSGLRRLRDASKNNYWLLSSVLLFVLVGLLIIVSDSLSSVWLLIAPLLSSTILLTYPSTHTASSAAANYILGYSGPVDLTNFQKPGVQSRRRVEPVIEGEQLNNPAHSINHESTVVETGLVSPRQDNDLGTKCRTLLDSGLRQLENKLSISRPLLLGALLATVAILLTIIGLSTSSWLSHNDSQSSDSTSPNQSASIDNDQDQQIDQLLSFGQMDFQHQVTLPDNFDLASNQYQGLALLWQGDNSDQQQLWHIATASGDKSCQEIAFNNKKRFRTVSVSVDQYGDYTALFSPIDRSTLVKALAKAGSFELCGYRFSLKGSQATLGKHNYYQQFLN
;
A
#
# COMPACT_ATOMS: atom_id res chain seq x y z
N MET A 1 -7.55 24.62 12.46
CA MET A 1 -6.72 23.41 12.25
C MET A 1 -6.13 22.88 13.56
N MET A 2 -5.59 23.74 14.45
CA MET A 2 -5.03 23.33 15.76
C MET A 2 -6.01 22.55 16.67
N SER A 3 -7.27 22.97 16.75
CA SER A 3 -8.29 22.30 17.58
C SER A 3 -8.60 20.86 17.13
N PHE A 4 -8.49 20.55 15.84
CA PHE A 4 -8.67 19.19 15.33
C PHE A 4 -7.51 18.28 15.75
N ILE A 5 -6.26 18.74 15.64
CA ILE A 5 -5.08 17.98 16.06
C ILE A 5 -5.12 17.74 17.58
N HIS A 6 -5.47 18.75 18.37
CA HIS A 6 -5.63 18.59 19.82
C HIS A 6 -6.67 17.53 20.17
N SER A 7 -7.75 17.45 19.38
CA SER A 7 -8.75 16.40 19.59
C SER A 7 -8.19 15.00 19.28
N LEU A 8 -7.23 14.81 18.38
CA LEU A 8 -6.65 13.49 18.07
C LEU A 8 -5.79 12.94 19.22
N PHE A 9 -5.06 13.81 19.91
CA PHE A 9 -4.22 13.45 21.06
C PHE A 9 -4.95 13.54 22.41
N CYS A 10 -6.24 13.90 22.41
CA CYS A 10 -7.02 13.98 23.63
C CYS A 10 -7.43 12.58 24.12
N ARG A 11 -7.03 12.24 25.36
CA ARG A 11 -7.44 11.00 26.04
C ARG A 11 -8.91 10.99 26.50
N HIS A 12 -9.49 12.17 26.69
CA HIS A 12 -10.85 12.34 27.23
C HIS A 12 -11.88 12.56 26.11
N GLY A 13 -13.10 12.08 26.34
CA GLY A 13 -14.22 12.14 25.39
C GLY A 13 -14.62 10.78 24.80
N ALA A 14 -15.46 10.85 23.77
CA ALA A 14 -16.10 9.75 23.05
C ALA A 14 -15.98 10.00 21.54
N ASP A 15 -15.76 8.92 20.79
CA ASP A 15 -15.70 8.93 19.32
C ASP A 15 -16.83 8.10 18.73
N ASN A 16 -17.54 8.68 17.76
CA ASN A 16 -18.55 7.96 17.01
C ASN A 16 -17.90 6.91 16.07
N ARG A 17 -18.71 5.97 15.56
CA ARG A 17 -18.26 4.88 14.68
C ARG A 17 -17.51 5.40 13.45
N GLN A 18 -18.05 6.42 12.80
CA GLN A 18 -17.51 6.97 11.55
C GLN A 18 -16.13 7.61 11.77
N ARG A 19 -15.97 8.40 12.84
CA ARG A 19 -14.70 9.06 13.18
C ARG A 19 -13.64 8.03 13.53
N TYR A 20 -13.97 7.03 14.34
CA TYR A 20 -13.05 5.95 14.67
C TYR A 20 -12.57 5.22 13.41
N PHE A 21 -13.50 4.85 12.50
CA PHE A 21 -13.15 4.18 11.24
C PHE A 21 -12.25 5.05 10.35
N LEU A 22 -12.61 6.33 10.18
CA LEU A 22 -11.83 7.27 9.37
C LEU A 22 -10.41 7.48 9.91
N ILE A 23 -10.24 7.56 11.24
CA ILE A 23 -8.91 7.67 11.87
C ILE A 23 -8.09 6.40 11.61
N ASN A 24 -8.69 5.21 11.73
CA ASN A 24 -8.01 3.93 11.45
C ASN A 24 -7.59 3.82 9.99
N LEU A 25 -8.49 4.15 9.05
CA LEU A 25 -8.21 4.14 7.62
C LEU A 25 -7.11 5.14 7.26
N ALA A 26 -7.19 6.37 7.77
CA ALA A 26 -6.19 7.40 7.52
C ALA A 26 -4.82 7.03 8.10
N ALA A 27 -4.77 6.41 9.28
CA ALA A 27 -3.52 5.96 9.89
C ALA A 27 -2.89 4.80 9.09
N ALA A 28 -3.68 3.83 8.65
CA ALA A 28 -3.20 2.73 7.81
C ALA A 28 -2.64 3.25 6.48
N PHE A 29 -3.35 4.18 5.83
CA PHE A 29 -2.90 4.80 4.59
C PHE A 29 -1.63 5.64 4.80
N ALA A 30 -1.56 6.46 5.85
CA ALA A 30 -0.39 7.26 6.17
C ALA A 30 0.85 6.38 6.46
N PHE A 31 0.67 5.27 7.17
CA PHE A 31 1.75 4.32 7.41
C PHE A 31 2.20 3.64 6.10
N ALA A 32 1.27 3.21 5.25
CA ALA A 32 1.58 2.63 3.94
C ALA A 32 2.43 3.59 3.08
N LEU A 33 2.03 4.87 3.00
CA LEU A 33 2.81 5.90 2.29
C LEU A 33 4.22 6.07 2.90
N THR A 34 4.33 6.06 4.22
CA THR A 34 5.63 6.18 4.90
C THR A 34 6.52 4.97 4.63
N ALA A 35 5.94 3.76 4.63
CA ALA A 35 6.65 2.52 4.32
C ALA A 35 7.20 2.54 2.88
N LEU A 36 6.42 3.07 1.93
CA LEU A 36 6.82 3.23 0.52
C LEU A 36 7.91 4.30 0.32
N VAL A 37 7.72 5.50 0.88
CA VAL A 37 8.61 6.65 0.65
C VAL A 37 9.94 6.49 1.39
N PHE A 38 9.92 5.99 2.62
CA PHE A 38 11.08 5.89 3.49
C PHE A 38 11.59 4.46 3.63
N LYS A 39 11.45 3.63 2.58
CA LYS A 39 11.87 2.22 2.58
C LYS A 39 13.30 2.03 3.11
N GLN A 40 14.21 2.92 2.72
CA GLN A 40 15.64 2.85 3.10
C GLN A 40 15.94 3.35 4.53
N TYR A 41 14.96 3.88 5.25
CA TYR A 41 15.13 4.52 6.56
C TYR A 41 14.21 3.90 7.63
N PRO A 42 14.53 2.71 8.17
CA PRO A 42 13.66 2.00 9.12
C PRO A 42 13.44 2.80 10.41
N ALA A 43 14.42 3.62 10.84
CA ALA A 43 14.28 4.48 12.02
C ALA A 43 13.13 5.49 11.87
N ILE A 44 12.95 6.07 10.68
CA ILE A 44 11.86 7.03 10.40
C ILE A 44 10.52 6.29 10.41
N GLN A 45 10.46 5.09 9.83
CA GLN A 45 9.26 4.26 9.80
C GLN A 45 8.83 3.84 11.22
N ILE A 46 9.78 3.45 12.09
CA ILE A 46 9.51 3.11 13.50
C ILE A 46 8.95 4.32 14.25
N LEU A 47 9.55 5.50 14.06
CA LEU A 47 9.07 6.73 14.70
C LEU A 47 7.64 7.07 14.25
N PHE A 48 7.36 6.94 12.95
CA PHE A 48 6.02 7.20 12.41
C PHE A 48 5.00 6.16 12.90
N LEU A 49 5.38 4.89 12.98
CA LEU A 49 4.57 3.81 13.54
C LEU A 49 4.17 4.12 14.99
N ALA A 50 5.13 4.56 15.82
CA ALA A 50 4.88 4.91 17.21
C ALA A 50 3.89 6.08 17.34
N VAL A 51 4.04 7.12 16.52
CA VAL A 51 3.11 8.27 16.51
C VAL A 51 1.70 7.82 16.11
N LEU A 52 1.55 7.06 15.02
CA LEU A 52 0.25 6.58 14.56
C LEU A 52 -0.39 5.61 15.57
N ALA A 53 0.38 4.71 16.17
CA ALA A 53 -0.09 3.82 17.22
C ALA A 53 -0.64 4.59 18.42
N SER A 54 -0.01 5.70 18.81
CA SER A 54 -0.51 6.56 19.90
C SER A 54 -1.88 7.18 19.56
N VAL A 55 -2.05 7.69 18.34
CA VAL A 55 -3.31 8.27 17.86
C VAL A 55 -4.43 7.21 17.83
N LEU A 56 -4.11 6.01 17.35
CA LEU A 56 -5.05 4.88 17.32
C LEU A 56 -5.44 4.42 18.73
N THR A 57 -4.50 4.43 19.67
CA THR A 57 -4.76 4.12 21.08
C THR A 57 -5.75 5.12 21.68
N PHE A 58 -5.55 6.43 21.47
CA PHE A 58 -6.47 7.44 21.99
C PHE A 58 -7.84 7.39 21.32
N SER A 59 -7.89 7.17 20.01
CA SER A 59 -9.14 6.96 19.26
C SER A 59 -9.91 5.74 19.78
N GLY A 60 -9.24 4.59 19.95
CA GLY A 60 -9.85 3.38 20.47
C GLY A 60 -10.32 3.52 21.92
N LEU A 61 -9.58 4.21 22.79
CA LEU A 61 -9.99 4.45 24.18
C LEU A 61 -11.28 5.27 24.24
N ARG A 62 -11.39 6.28 23.37
CA ARG A 62 -12.61 7.09 23.24
C ARG A 62 -13.77 6.28 22.67
N ARG A 63 -13.52 5.38 21.72
CA ARG A 63 -14.55 4.47 21.17
C ARG A 63 -15.05 3.47 22.21
N LEU A 64 -14.17 2.91 23.04
CA LEU A 64 -14.56 2.00 24.11
C LEU A 64 -15.34 2.69 25.22
N ARG A 65 -14.98 3.94 25.53
CA ARG A 65 -15.74 4.78 26.47
C ARG A 65 -17.15 5.04 25.93
N ASP A 66 -17.29 5.33 24.65
CA ASP A 66 -18.61 5.48 23.99
C ASP A 66 -19.43 4.18 23.98
N ALA A 67 -18.78 3.03 23.87
CA ALA A 67 -19.43 1.71 23.92
C ALA A 67 -19.60 1.15 25.35
N SER A 68 -19.15 1.89 26.37
CA SER A 68 -19.04 1.46 27.78
C SER A 68 -18.49 0.02 27.94
N LYS A 69 -17.44 -0.33 27.20
CA LYS A 69 -16.78 -1.65 27.25
C LYS A 69 -15.42 -1.57 27.96
N ASN A 70 -14.98 -2.72 28.47
CA ASN A 70 -13.69 -2.85 29.14
C ASN A 70 -12.52 -2.66 28.16
N ASN A 71 -11.40 -2.14 28.66
CA ASN A 71 -10.22 -1.75 27.90
C ASN A 71 -9.51 -2.91 27.18
N TYR A 72 -9.76 -4.18 27.55
CA TYR A 72 -9.11 -5.34 26.93
C TYR A 72 -9.37 -5.45 25.41
N TRP A 73 -10.51 -4.95 24.93
CA TRP A 73 -10.83 -4.92 23.49
C TRP A 73 -9.99 -3.93 22.68
N LEU A 74 -9.39 -2.93 23.35
CA LEU A 74 -8.48 -1.96 22.73
C LEU A 74 -7.20 -2.64 22.25
N LEU A 75 -6.71 -3.55 23.10
CA LEU A 75 -5.38 -4.13 22.96
C LEU A 75 -5.30 -4.94 21.67
N SER A 76 -6.39 -5.59 21.26
CA SER A 76 -6.40 -6.44 20.07
C SER A 76 -6.10 -5.68 18.77
N SER A 77 -6.72 -4.52 18.52
CA SER A 77 -6.55 -3.82 17.23
C SER A 77 -5.26 -3.02 17.13
N VAL A 78 -4.88 -2.33 18.22
CA VAL A 78 -3.64 -1.53 18.26
C VAL A 78 -2.40 -2.43 18.29
N LEU A 79 -2.41 -3.51 19.09
CA LEU A 79 -1.30 -4.45 19.14
C LEU A 79 -1.08 -5.12 17.78
N LEU A 80 -2.16 -5.51 17.11
CA LEU A 80 -2.08 -6.09 15.77
C LEU A 80 -1.50 -5.09 14.77
N PHE A 81 -1.88 -3.81 14.84
CA PHE A 81 -1.32 -2.76 13.99
C PHE A 81 0.18 -2.58 14.20
N VAL A 82 0.65 -2.56 15.46
CA VAL A 82 2.09 -2.44 15.78
C VAL A 82 2.87 -3.66 15.30
N LEU A 83 2.37 -4.87 15.56
CA LEU A 83 3.02 -6.11 15.12
C LEU A 83 3.13 -6.19 13.61
N VAL A 84 2.02 -5.93 12.90
CA VAL A 84 2.02 -5.87 11.42
C VAL A 84 2.95 -4.78 10.92
N GLY A 85 2.95 -3.60 11.54
CA GLY A 85 3.85 -2.51 11.18
C GLY A 85 5.33 -2.89 11.31
N LEU A 86 5.72 -3.58 12.38
CA LEU A 86 7.07 -4.10 12.56
C LEU A 86 7.43 -5.16 11.53
N LEU A 87 6.50 -6.08 11.21
CA LEU A 87 6.72 -7.09 10.17
C LEU A 87 6.95 -6.44 8.80
N ILE A 88 6.21 -5.39 8.46
CA ILE A 88 6.38 -4.64 7.21
C ILE A 88 7.78 -4.02 7.13
N ILE A 89 8.26 -3.42 8.23
CA ILE A 89 9.59 -2.80 8.29
C ILE A 89 10.69 -3.83 8.09
N VAL A 90 10.53 -5.04 8.63
CA VAL A 90 11.53 -6.12 8.53
C VAL A 90 11.49 -6.83 7.17
N SER A 91 10.31 -6.94 6.56
CA SER A 91 10.09 -7.85 5.42
C SER A 91 10.66 -7.36 4.09
N ASP A 92 11.09 -6.11 3.96
CA ASP A 92 11.58 -5.42 2.74
C ASP A 92 10.73 -5.56 1.45
N SER A 93 9.64 -6.32 1.50
CA SER A 93 8.79 -6.63 0.35
C SER A 93 7.63 -5.63 0.25
N LEU A 94 7.31 -5.22 -0.98
CA LEU A 94 6.17 -4.35 -1.27
C LEU A 94 4.84 -5.03 -0.91
N SER A 95 4.77 -6.35 -1.10
CA SER A 95 3.61 -7.18 -0.81
C SER A 95 3.24 -7.16 0.68
N SER A 96 4.20 -6.90 1.56
CA SER A 96 3.94 -6.84 3.00
C SER A 96 2.99 -5.71 3.41
N VAL A 97 2.84 -4.66 2.59
CA VAL A 97 1.90 -3.56 2.86
C VAL A 97 0.44 -4.06 2.94
N TRP A 98 0.10 -5.15 2.22
CA TRP A 98 -1.24 -5.75 2.29
C TRP A 98 -1.60 -6.30 3.67
N LEU A 99 -0.60 -6.60 4.52
CA LEU A 99 -0.86 -7.02 5.90
C LEU A 99 -1.62 -5.96 6.71
N LEU A 100 -1.61 -4.68 6.31
CA LEU A 100 -2.38 -3.61 6.95
C LEU A 100 -3.91 -3.80 6.87
N ILE A 101 -4.40 -4.71 6.01
CA ILE A 101 -5.81 -5.10 6.00
C ILE A 101 -6.19 -5.80 7.31
N ALA A 102 -5.30 -6.59 7.91
CA ALA A 102 -5.59 -7.33 9.14
C ALA A 102 -5.96 -6.41 10.34
N PRO A 103 -5.19 -5.35 10.68
CA PRO A 103 -5.59 -4.41 11.72
C PRO A 103 -6.83 -3.59 11.37
N LEU A 104 -7.10 -3.33 10.09
CA LEU A 104 -8.35 -2.67 9.68
C LEU A 104 -9.56 -3.57 9.92
N LEU A 105 -9.46 -4.86 9.58
CA LEU A 105 -10.52 -5.84 9.84
C LEU A 105 -10.77 -6.00 11.35
N SER A 106 -9.71 -6.08 12.16
CA SER A 106 -9.87 -6.16 13.62
C SER A 106 -10.55 -4.90 14.20
N SER A 107 -10.30 -3.72 13.63
CA SER A 107 -10.93 -2.47 14.06
C SER A 107 -12.45 -2.46 13.84
N THR A 108 -12.97 -3.26 12.89
CA THR A 108 -14.42 -3.30 12.59
C THR A 108 -15.26 -3.84 13.74
N ILE A 109 -14.67 -4.62 14.66
CA ILE A 109 -15.36 -5.15 15.84
C ILE A 109 -15.87 -4.00 16.71
N LEU A 110 -15.07 -2.96 16.91
CA LEU A 110 -15.45 -1.79 17.70
C LEU A 110 -16.52 -0.93 17.00
N LEU A 111 -16.73 -1.12 15.69
CA LEU A 111 -17.82 -0.50 14.94
C LEU A 111 -19.15 -1.22 15.17
N THR A 112 -19.14 -2.52 15.49
CA THR A 112 -20.37 -3.30 15.73
C THR A 112 -21.10 -2.88 17.01
N TYR A 113 -20.38 -2.31 17.98
CA TYR A 113 -21.00 -1.85 19.22
C TYR A 113 -21.79 -0.55 18.99
N PRO A 114 -23.05 -0.47 19.44
CA PRO A 114 -23.79 0.80 19.48
C PRO A 114 -23.18 1.75 20.51
N SER A 115 -23.24 3.05 20.22
CA SER A 115 -22.93 4.09 21.19
C SER A 115 -23.94 4.00 22.32
N THR A 116 -23.50 3.97 23.59
CA THR A 116 -24.44 3.94 24.72
C THR A 116 -24.97 5.34 25.05
N HIS A 117 -24.24 6.39 24.65
CA HIS A 117 -24.64 7.78 24.81
C HIS A 117 -25.86 8.22 23.98
N THR A 118 -26.39 7.37 23.10
CA THR A 118 -27.63 7.65 22.36
C THR A 118 -28.90 7.23 23.11
N ALA A 119 -28.80 6.49 24.21
CA ALA A 119 -29.96 5.87 24.87
C ALA A 119 -30.38 6.50 26.21
N SER A 120 -29.48 7.17 26.95
CA SER A 120 -29.76 7.60 28.33
C SER A 120 -29.41 9.05 28.68
N SER A 121 -28.91 9.84 27.75
CA SER A 121 -28.64 11.27 27.99
C SER A 121 -28.80 11.99 26.67
N ALA A 122 -29.48 13.15 26.69
CA ALA A 122 -29.71 14.02 25.55
C ALA A 122 -28.56 13.93 24.52
N ALA A 123 -28.90 13.51 23.30
CA ALA A 123 -27.98 13.20 22.21
C ALA A 123 -26.66 13.96 22.34
N ALA A 124 -25.60 13.27 22.80
CA ALA A 124 -24.30 13.89 22.97
C ALA A 124 -23.96 14.63 21.68
N ASN A 125 -23.77 15.95 21.76
CA ASN A 125 -23.59 16.81 20.59
C ASN A 125 -22.26 16.48 19.92
N TYR A 126 -22.30 15.52 18.99
CA TYR A 126 -21.14 15.10 18.23
C TYR A 126 -20.80 16.16 17.19
N ILE A 127 -19.66 16.82 17.35
CA ILE A 127 -19.13 17.74 16.36
C ILE A 127 -17.99 17.01 15.64
N LEU A 128 -18.13 16.81 14.32
CA LEU A 128 -17.22 15.96 13.53
C LEU A 128 -17.03 14.54 14.10
N GLY A 129 -18.05 14.01 14.79
CA GLY A 129 -18.01 12.69 15.41
C GLY A 129 -17.21 12.59 16.71
N TYR A 130 -16.77 13.72 17.28
CA TYR A 130 -16.16 13.81 18.61
C TYR A 130 -17.14 14.40 19.62
N SER A 131 -17.10 13.89 20.85
CA SER A 131 -17.73 14.51 22.02
C SER A 131 -16.71 14.52 23.15
N GLY A 132 -16.27 15.69 23.61
CA GLY A 132 -15.25 15.77 24.65
C GLY A 132 -14.81 17.21 24.97
N PRO A 133 -13.77 17.37 25.80
CA PRO A 133 -13.36 18.68 26.32
C PRO A 133 -12.72 19.61 25.29
N VAL A 134 -12.31 19.09 24.13
CA VAL A 134 -11.73 19.93 23.06
C VAL A 134 -12.85 20.56 22.25
N ASP A 135 -12.88 21.90 22.24
CA ASP A 135 -13.88 22.65 21.50
C ASP A 135 -13.65 22.57 19.98
N LEU A 136 -14.64 22.00 19.28
CA LEU A 136 -14.68 21.88 17.82
C LEU A 136 -15.79 22.73 17.18
N THR A 137 -16.47 23.59 17.96
CA THR A 137 -17.58 24.44 17.48
C THR A 137 -17.20 25.30 16.28
N ASN A 138 -15.93 25.71 16.20
CA ASN A 138 -15.37 26.42 15.03
C ASN A 138 -15.48 25.67 13.69
N PHE A 139 -15.71 24.35 13.70
CA PHE A 139 -15.93 23.54 12.50
C PHE A 139 -17.40 23.24 12.21
N GLN A 140 -18.31 23.71 13.07
CA GLN A 140 -19.73 23.58 12.83
C GLN A 140 -20.11 24.59 11.73
N LYS A 141 -20.68 24.10 10.64
CA LYS A 141 -21.19 24.99 9.58
C LYS A 141 -22.19 25.97 10.21
N PRO A 142 -22.11 27.27 9.93
CA PRO A 142 -23.17 28.20 10.31
C PRO A 142 -24.44 27.83 9.51
N GLY A 143 -25.38 27.16 10.19
CA GLY A 143 -26.67 26.72 9.63
C GLY A 143 -26.86 25.20 9.81
N VAL A 144 -27.87 24.70 10.51
CA VAL A 144 -29.22 25.20 10.76
C VAL A 144 -29.45 25.20 12.27
N GLN A 145 -29.22 26.34 12.95
CA GLN A 145 -30.08 26.59 14.11
C GLN A 145 -31.48 26.64 13.52
N SER A 146 -32.34 25.72 13.92
CA SER A 146 -33.77 25.77 13.63
C SER A 146 -34.17 27.23 13.87
N ARG A 147 -34.40 27.98 12.78
CA ARG A 147 -35.11 29.25 12.85
C ARG A 147 -36.49 28.83 13.31
N ARG A 148 -36.63 28.70 14.63
CA ARG A 148 -37.92 28.56 15.27
C ARG A 148 -38.61 29.85 14.87
N ARG A 149 -39.56 29.73 13.95
CA ARG A 149 -40.34 30.85 13.46
C ARG A 149 -41.08 31.39 14.67
N VAL A 150 -40.55 32.47 15.24
CA VAL A 150 -41.27 33.24 16.25
C VAL A 150 -42.27 34.05 15.46
N GLU A 151 -43.53 33.64 15.52
CA GLU A 151 -44.64 34.42 14.98
C GLU A 151 -44.68 35.76 15.76
N PRO A 152 -44.73 36.91 15.08
CA PRO A 152 -44.89 38.19 15.76
C PRO A 152 -46.30 38.26 16.36
N VAL A 153 -46.37 38.31 17.69
CA VAL A 153 -47.61 38.64 18.40
C VAL A 153 -47.84 40.13 18.22
N ILE A 154 -48.89 40.49 17.50
CA ILE A 154 -49.39 41.86 17.46
C ILE A 154 -50.07 42.10 18.80
N GLU A 155 -49.47 42.93 19.65
CA GLU A 155 -50.07 43.42 20.89
C GLU A 155 -51.39 44.15 20.57
N GLY A 156 -52.50 43.51 20.95
CA GLY A 156 -53.76 44.18 21.26
C GLY A 156 -53.89 44.24 22.79
N GLU A 157 -54.26 45.42 23.28
CA GLU A 157 -54.29 45.84 24.69
C GLU A 157 -54.68 44.80 25.75
N GLN A 158 -53.81 44.76 26.78
CA GLN A 158 -54.04 44.65 28.22
C GLN A 158 -55.31 43.96 28.74
N LEU A 159 -55.10 42.90 29.53
CA LEU A 159 -55.81 42.70 30.80
C LEU A 159 -54.96 41.88 31.80
N ASN A 160 -54.45 42.59 32.81
CA ASN A 160 -54.23 42.20 34.21
C ASN A 160 -54.07 40.71 34.55
N ASN A 161 -52.88 40.25 34.94
CA ASN A 161 -52.39 40.18 36.33
C ASN A 161 -51.25 39.14 36.48
N PRO A 162 -50.43 39.24 37.55
CA PRO A 162 -49.15 38.56 37.69
C PRO A 162 -49.20 37.21 38.42
N ALA A 163 -48.11 36.46 38.26
CA ALA A 163 -47.66 35.31 39.04
C ALA A 163 -48.45 34.00 38.90
N HIS A 164 -47.84 32.97 38.31
CA HIS A 164 -47.35 31.80 39.08
C HIS A 164 -46.62 30.76 38.21
N SER A 165 -45.52 30.25 38.80
CA SER A 165 -44.95 28.89 38.71
C SER A 165 -44.62 28.23 37.36
N ILE A 166 -43.32 27.94 37.25
CA ILE A 166 -42.71 26.72 36.72
C ILE A 166 -43.67 25.51 36.80
N ASN A 167 -43.93 24.88 35.65
CA ASN A 167 -44.04 23.43 35.47
C ASN A 167 -43.92 23.13 33.97
N HIS A 168 -42.86 22.42 33.58
CA HIS A 168 -42.75 21.81 32.25
C HIS A 168 -43.68 20.60 32.23
N GLU A 169 -44.93 20.82 31.84
CA GLU A 169 -45.89 19.76 31.60
C GLU A 169 -45.72 19.23 30.18
N SER A 170 -45.38 17.95 30.12
CA SER A 170 -45.26 17.13 28.92
C SER A 170 -46.54 17.18 28.10
N THR A 171 -46.51 17.83 26.94
CA THR A 171 -47.59 17.69 25.96
C THR A 171 -47.44 16.33 25.28
N VAL A 172 -48.26 15.39 25.73
CA VAL A 172 -48.59 14.14 25.03
C VAL A 172 -49.15 14.52 23.66
N VAL A 173 -48.41 14.20 22.60
CA VAL A 173 -48.95 14.16 21.24
C VAL A 173 -49.27 12.70 20.92
N GLU A 174 -50.55 12.50 20.66
CA GLU A 174 -51.26 11.27 20.40
C GLU A 174 -50.80 10.59 19.10
N THR A 175 -50.43 9.33 19.25
CA THR A 175 -50.39 8.22 18.29
C THR A 175 -50.46 8.54 16.79
N GLY A 176 -49.29 8.70 16.17
CA GLY A 176 -49.05 8.23 14.80
C GLY A 176 -48.44 6.83 14.86
N LEU A 177 -49.10 5.86 14.22
CA LEU A 177 -48.68 4.46 14.08
C LEU A 177 -47.16 4.32 13.96
N VAL A 178 -46.56 3.68 14.97
CA VAL A 178 -45.19 3.17 14.93
C VAL A 178 -45.15 2.10 13.84
N SER A 179 -44.80 2.51 12.62
CA SER A 179 -44.12 1.59 11.73
C SER A 179 -42.83 1.18 12.45
N PRO A 180 -42.57 -0.11 12.70
CA PRO A 180 -41.26 -0.50 13.19
C PRO A 180 -40.27 0.01 12.15
N ARG A 181 -39.41 0.95 12.56
CA ARG A 181 -38.27 1.36 11.75
C ARG A 181 -37.45 0.09 11.61
N GLN A 182 -37.63 -0.58 10.47
CA GLN A 182 -36.90 -1.76 10.10
C GLN A 182 -35.49 -1.25 9.85
N ASP A 183 -34.70 -1.15 10.93
CA ASP A 183 -33.30 -0.80 10.88
C ASP A 183 -32.61 -1.90 10.08
N ASN A 184 -32.51 -1.68 8.77
CA ASN A 184 -31.60 -2.36 7.87
C ASN A 184 -30.14 -1.95 8.18
N ASP A 185 -29.80 -1.72 9.46
CA ASP A 185 -28.44 -1.47 9.89
C ASP A 185 -27.66 -2.77 9.68
N LEU A 186 -26.79 -2.77 8.67
CA LEU A 186 -25.94 -3.90 8.32
C LEU A 186 -25.18 -4.44 9.55
N GLY A 187 -24.89 -3.57 10.52
CA GLY A 187 -24.27 -3.93 11.78
C GLY A 187 -25.11 -4.86 12.66
N THR A 188 -26.44 -4.74 12.67
CA THR A 188 -27.31 -5.62 13.47
C THR A 188 -27.41 -7.03 12.86
N LYS A 189 -27.48 -7.13 11.52
CA LYS A 189 -27.46 -8.41 10.78
C LYS A 189 -26.12 -9.14 10.94
N CYS A 190 -24.99 -8.43 10.80
CA CYS A 190 -23.67 -9.01 11.06
C CYS A 190 -23.55 -9.49 12.51
N ARG A 191 -24.07 -8.74 13.49
CA ARG A 191 -24.06 -9.13 14.90
C ARG A 191 -24.83 -10.43 15.15
N THR A 192 -26.03 -10.56 14.60
CA THR A 192 -26.83 -11.79 14.78
C THR A 192 -26.15 -13.02 14.22
N LEU A 193 -25.46 -12.88 13.08
CA LEU A 193 -24.69 -13.97 12.47
C LEU A 193 -23.44 -14.30 13.31
N LEU A 194 -22.70 -13.29 13.76
CA LEU A 194 -21.52 -13.48 14.60
C LEU A 194 -21.87 -14.12 15.95
N ASP A 195 -22.93 -13.64 16.61
CA ASP A 195 -23.40 -14.18 17.89
C ASP A 195 -23.87 -15.64 17.76
N SER A 196 -24.48 -16.01 16.64
CA SER A 196 -24.90 -17.40 16.40
C SER A 196 -23.71 -18.36 16.26
N GLY A 197 -22.65 -17.96 15.55
CA GLY A 197 -21.43 -18.75 15.42
C GLY A 197 -20.61 -18.82 16.71
N LEU A 198 -20.53 -17.71 17.45
CA LEU A 198 -19.80 -17.65 18.71
C LEU A 198 -20.44 -18.50 19.81
N ARG A 199 -21.77 -18.57 19.86
CA ARG A 199 -22.49 -19.46 20.79
C ARG A 199 -22.22 -20.94 20.51
N GLN A 200 -22.05 -21.31 19.24
CA GLN A 200 -21.69 -22.68 18.87
C GLN A 200 -20.25 -23.03 19.30
N LEU A 201 -19.31 -22.08 19.21
CA LEU A 201 -17.93 -22.29 19.68
C LEU A 201 -17.79 -22.26 21.21
N GLU A 202 -18.53 -21.38 21.89
CA GLU A 202 -18.54 -21.27 23.35
C GLU A 202 -18.98 -22.59 24.00
N ASN A 203 -20.02 -23.23 23.45
CA ASN A 203 -20.52 -24.51 23.94
C ASN A 203 -19.55 -25.68 23.74
N LYS A 204 -18.54 -25.54 22.86
CA LYS A 204 -17.52 -26.57 22.61
C LYS A 204 -16.20 -26.32 23.35
N LEU A 205 -15.80 -25.06 23.57
CA LEU A 205 -14.47 -24.73 24.10
C LEU A 205 -14.46 -24.20 25.53
N SER A 206 -15.60 -23.92 26.18
CA SER A 206 -15.66 -23.43 27.58
C SER A 206 -14.76 -22.21 27.85
N ILE A 207 -14.63 -21.33 26.87
CA ILE A 207 -13.81 -20.11 26.89
C ILE A 207 -14.73 -18.89 26.96
N SER A 208 -14.31 -17.84 27.68
CA SER A 208 -15.07 -16.58 27.74
C SER A 208 -15.24 -15.94 26.35
N ARG A 209 -16.46 -15.46 26.04
CA ARG A 209 -16.81 -14.80 24.76
C ARG A 209 -15.80 -13.76 24.24
N PRO A 210 -15.23 -12.85 25.06
CA PRO A 210 -14.26 -11.88 24.55
C PRO A 210 -12.93 -12.53 24.14
N LEU A 211 -12.50 -13.57 24.87
CA LEU A 211 -11.27 -14.30 24.57
C LEU A 211 -11.44 -15.16 23.31
N LEU A 212 -12.63 -15.73 23.11
CA LEU A 212 -12.98 -16.52 21.93
C LEU A 212 -12.99 -15.67 20.65
N LEU A 213 -13.59 -14.47 20.69
CA LEU A 213 -13.57 -13.52 19.58
C LEU A 213 -12.14 -13.04 19.28
N GLY A 214 -11.38 -12.68 20.32
CA GLY A 214 -9.99 -12.25 20.18
C GLY A 214 -9.10 -13.36 19.61
N ALA A 215 -9.28 -14.60 20.06
CA ALA A 215 -8.55 -15.76 19.57
C ALA A 215 -8.91 -16.10 18.13
N LEU A 216 -10.18 -16.09 17.74
CA LEU A 216 -10.63 -16.42 16.38
C LEU A 216 -10.16 -15.38 15.35
N LEU A 217 -10.05 -14.11 15.76
CA LEU A 217 -9.51 -13.06 14.91
C LEU A 217 -7.99 -13.00 14.94
N ALA A 218 -7.35 -13.34 16.05
CA ALA A 218 -5.92 -13.57 16.08
C ALA A 218 -5.57 -14.76 15.17
N THR A 219 -6.34 -15.85 15.17
CA THR A 219 -6.10 -16.98 14.26
C THR A 219 -6.42 -16.64 12.82
N VAL A 220 -7.48 -15.88 12.52
CA VAL A 220 -7.74 -15.42 11.14
C VAL A 220 -6.68 -14.42 10.68
N ALA A 221 -6.24 -13.50 11.53
CA ALA A 221 -5.15 -12.58 11.21
C ALA A 221 -3.82 -13.34 11.07
N ILE A 222 -3.54 -14.30 11.95
CA ILE A 222 -2.36 -15.19 11.85
C ILE A 222 -2.43 -16.01 10.57
N LEU A 223 -3.59 -16.57 10.22
CA LEU A 223 -3.80 -17.32 8.99
C LEU A 223 -3.60 -16.41 7.77
N LEU A 224 -4.11 -15.18 7.79
CA LEU A 224 -3.89 -14.20 6.72
C LEU A 224 -2.43 -13.74 6.65
N THR A 225 -1.73 -13.63 7.79
CA THR A 225 -0.28 -13.36 7.82
C THR A 225 0.51 -14.56 7.31
N ILE A 226 0.12 -15.79 7.63
CA ILE A 226 0.74 -17.02 7.13
C ILE A 226 0.48 -17.15 5.63
N ILE A 227 -0.72 -16.82 5.14
CA ILE A 227 -1.05 -16.78 3.71
C ILE A 227 -0.20 -15.70 3.01
N GLY A 228 -0.04 -14.51 3.59
CA GLY A 228 0.83 -13.46 3.05
C GLY A 228 2.33 -13.79 3.11
N LEU A 229 2.77 -14.58 4.10
CA LEU A 229 4.14 -15.10 4.22
C LEU A 229 4.39 -16.33 3.33
N SER A 230 3.34 -17.09 2.99
CA SER A 230 3.46 -18.27 2.13
C SER A 230 3.32 -17.95 0.65
N THR A 231 2.74 -16.80 0.28
CA THR A 231 2.86 -16.28 -1.09
C THR A 231 4.31 -15.96 -1.46
N SER A 232 5.21 -15.72 -0.50
CA SER A 232 6.65 -15.63 -0.78
C SER A 232 7.39 -16.97 -0.86
N SER A 233 6.72 -18.10 -0.54
CA SER A 233 7.36 -19.44 -0.53
C SER A 233 6.77 -20.41 -1.56
N TRP A 234 5.57 -20.17 -2.06
CA TRP A 234 4.97 -20.95 -3.15
C TRP A 234 5.39 -20.47 -4.54
N LEU A 235 5.89 -19.23 -4.60
CA LEU A 235 6.66 -18.68 -5.72
C LEU A 235 8.13 -19.09 -5.66
N SER A 236 8.40 -20.25 -5.06
CA SER A 236 9.66 -20.92 -5.27
C SER A 236 9.53 -22.46 -5.48
N HIS A 237 8.51 -23.05 -6.15
CA HIS A 237 8.41 -24.54 -6.38
C HIS A 237 8.10 -25.13 -7.81
N ASN A 238 9.02 -25.08 -8.80
CA ASN A 238 9.45 -26.02 -9.92
C ASN A 238 10.76 -25.51 -10.60
N ASP A 239 11.84 -26.29 -10.57
CA ASP A 239 12.80 -26.57 -11.62
C ASP A 239 13.61 -27.82 -11.22
N SER A 240 13.36 -28.94 -11.94
CA SER A 240 13.99 -30.24 -11.70
C SER A 240 14.84 -30.67 -12.91
N GLN A 241 16.14 -30.79 -12.66
CA GLN A 241 17.02 -31.92 -12.99
C GLN A 241 17.31 -32.31 -14.46
N SER A 242 18.59 -32.14 -14.86
CA SER A 242 19.30 -33.12 -15.71
C SER A 242 20.74 -33.33 -15.22
N SER A 243 21.13 -34.61 -15.28
CA SER A 243 22.29 -35.35 -14.75
C SER A 243 23.70 -34.77 -14.95
N ASP A 244 24.56 -34.85 -13.92
CA ASP A 244 25.63 -35.87 -13.88
C ASP A 244 26.14 -36.12 -12.46
N SER A 245 26.51 -37.38 -12.20
CA SER A 245 26.86 -37.94 -10.90
C SER A 245 28.30 -37.61 -10.46
N THR A 246 28.48 -37.10 -9.23
CA THR A 246 29.33 -37.67 -8.15
C THR A 246 28.99 -36.96 -6.82
N SER A 247 28.67 -37.76 -5.80
CA SER A 247 28.12 -37.41 -4.46
C SER A 247 29.22 -36.97 -3.45
N PRO A 248 28.92 -36.55 -2.20
CA PRO A 248 27.83 -35.71 -1.68
C PRO A 248 28.34 -34.56 -0.78
N ASN A 249 27.65 -33.42 -0.76
CA ASN A 249 27.05 -32.89 0.48
C ASN A 249 26.26 -31.60 0.20
N GLN A 250 24.94 -31.71 0.40
CA GLN A 250 24.00 -30.75 0.98
C GLN A 250 24.25 -29.27 0.65
N SER A 251 23.32 -28.56 0.02
CA SER A 251 21.99 -28.29 0.57
C SER A 251 21.15 -27.55 -0.47
N ALA A 252 19.84 -27.81 -0.43
CA ALA A 252 18.74 -26.85 -0.61
C ALA A 252 18.66 -26.02 -1.91
N SER A 253 17.51 -25.73 -2.52
CA SER A 253 16.15 -26.24 -2.51
C SER A 253 15.39 -25.24 -3.39
N ILE A 254 14.52 -25.73 -4.26
CA ILE A 254 13.16 -25.23 -4.43
C ILE A 254 13.07 -23.83 -5.17
N ASP A 255 12.93 -23.61 -6.51
CA ASP A 255 11.92 -24.04 -7.55
C ASP A 255 11.03 -22.72 -7.89
N ASN A 256 10.13 -22.59 -8.89
CA ASN A 256 9.09 -21.61 -9.39
C ASN A 256 8.60 -20.25 -8.80
N ASP A 257 8.63 -19.21 -9.65
CA ASP A 257 7.50 -18.63 -10.43
C ASP A 257 6.23 -18.01 -9.80
N GLN A 258 6.15 -16.66 -9.79
CA GLN A 258 4.97 -15.81 -10.13
C GLN A 258 5.15 -14.29 -9.88
N ASP A 259 6.37 -13.75 -9.77
CA ASP A 259 6.64 -12.39 -10.32
C ASP A 259 6.60 -12.41 -11.87
N GLN A 260 6.44 -13.61 -12.42
CA GLN A 260 6.58 -13.95 -13.82
C GLN A 260 5.68 -13.20 -14.82
N GLN A 261 4.64 -12.42 -14.52
CA GLN A 261 3.96 -11.70 -15.62
C GLN A 261 4.48 -10.28 -15.89
N ILE A 262 5.18 -9.67 -14.93
CA ILE A 262 5.97 -8.44 -15.18
C ILE A 262 7.44 -8.82 -15.30
N ASP A 263 7.88 -9.85 -14.58
CA ASP A 263 9.21 -10.43 -14.77
C ASP A 263 9.32 -11.33 -16.01
N GLN A 264 8.26 -11.82 -16.68
CA GLN A 264 8.42 -12.38 -18.05
C GLN A 264 8.59 -11.27 -19.11
N LEU A 265 8.20 -10.03 -18.81
CA LEU A 265 8.51 -8.88 -19.67
C LEU A 265 9.91 -8.30 -19.41
N LEU A 266 10.53 -8.68 -18.28
CA LEU A 266 11.83 -8.18 -17.82
C LEU A 266 12.89 -9.28 -17.59
N SER A 267 12.53 -10.56 -17.76
CA SER A 267 13.43 -11.70 -17.78
C SER A 267 14.12 -11.70 -19.13
N PHE A 268 15.25 -11.01 -19.17
CA PHE A 268 16.20 -11.03 -20.27
C PHE A 268 16.97 -12.37 -20.36
N GLY A 269 16.65 -13.35 -19.50
CA GLY A 269 17.29 -14.67 -19.44
C GLY A 269 16.99 -15.59 -20.64
N GLN A 270 16.09 -15.19 -21.55
CA GLN A 270 15.79 -15.96 -22.76
C GLN A 270 15.48 -15.03 -23.95
N MET A 271 16.25 -13.96 -24.10
CA MET A 271 16.09 -13.09 -25.27
C MET A 271 16.69 -13.76 -26.50
N ASP A 272 15.84 -14.11 -27.48
CA ASP A 272 16.31 -14.60 -28.78
C ASP A 272 16.99 -13.46 -29.54
N PHE A 273 18.31 -13.52 -29.65
CA PHE A 273 19.12 -12.59 -30.41
C PHE A 273 19.20 -13.04 -31.86
N GLN A 274 18.63 -12.23 -32.72
CA GLN A 274 18.61 -12.41 -34.16
C GLN A 274 19.55 -11.40 -34.81
N HIS A 275 20.02 -11.73 -36.02
CA HIS A 275 20.83 -10.81 -36.82
C HIS A 275 22.08 -10.28 -36.08
N GLN A 276 22.77 -11.14 -35.32
CA GLN A 276 23.99 -10.77 -34.61
C GLN A 276 25.13 -10.50 -35.58
N VAL A 277 25.86 -9.42 -35.35
CA VAL A 277 27.05 -9.05 -36.12
C VAL A 277 28.14 -8.50 -35.21
N THR A 278 29.35 -9.06 -35.33
CA THR A 278 30.52 -8.58 -34.60
C THR A 278 31.12 -7.36 -35.25
N LEU A 279 31.32 -6.31 -34.46
CA LEU A 279 31.90 -5.04 -34.88
C LEU A 279 33.41 -4.97 -34.55
N PRO A 280 34.17 -4.05 -35.16
CA PRO A 280 35.65 -4.10 -35.17
C PRO A 280 36.35 -3.96 -33.81
N ASP A 281 35.63 -3.61 -32.74
CA ASP A 281 36.16 -3.46 -31.38
C ASP A 281 35.67 -4.58 -30.44
N ASN A 282 35.41 -5.77 -31.00
CA ASN A 282 35.00 -6.99 -30.29
C ASN A 282 33.73 -6.84 -29.44
N PHE A 283 32.77 -6.07 -29.94
CA PHE A 283 31.41 -6.05 -29.42
C PHE A 283 30.45 -6.45 -30.53
N ASP A 284 29.35 -7.08 -30.13
CA ASP A 284 28.32 -7.54 -31.05
C ASP A 284 27.11 -6.62 -31.02
N LEU A 285 26.49 -6.47 -32.19
CA LEU A 285 25.18 -5.84 -32.33
C LEU A 285 24.18 -6.92 -32.74
N ALA A 286 23.12 -7.08 -31.96
CA ALA A 286 22.02 -7.98 -32.28
C ALA A 286 20.67 -7.24 -32.26
N SER A 287 19.68 -7.83 -32.90
CA SER A 287 18.27 -7.44 -32.79
C SER A 287 17.55 -8.48 -31.95
N ASN A 288 16.62 -8.06 -31.10
CA ASN A 288 15.76 -8.99 -30.38
C ASN A 288 14.42 -9.21 -31.11
N GLN A 289 13.65 -10.17 -30.61
CA GLN A 289 12.29 -10.50 -31.09
C GLN A 289 11.30 -9.30 -31.10
N TYR A 290 11.57 -8.26 -30.31
CA TYR A 290 10.74 -7.05 -30.23
C TYR A 290 11.25 -5.92 -31.13
N GLN A 291 12.17 -6.21 -32.06
CA GLN A 291 12.83 -5.22 -32.92
C GLN A 291 13.64 -4.16 -32.16
N GLY A 292 13.97 -4.43 -30.89
CA GLY A 292 14.95 -3.67 -30.12
C GLY A 292 16.37 -4.06 -30.53
N LEU A 293 17.33 -3.20 -30.23
CA LEU A 293 18.75 -3.49 -30.43
C LEU A 293 19.39 -3.91 -29.12
N ALA A 294 20.37 -4.80 -29.22
CA ALA A 294 21.22 -5.24 -28.13
C ALA A 294 22.69 -5.03 -28.50
N LEU A 295 23.46 -4.43 -27.60
CA LEU A 295 24.92 -4.43 -27.66
C LEU A 295 25.45 -5.45 -26.66
N LEU A 296 26.33 -6.33 -27.12
CA LEU A 296 26.96 -7.36 -26.29
C LEU A 296 28.47 -7.14 -26.30
N TRP A 297 29.10 -7.14 -25.13
CA TRP A 297 30.56 -7.02 -25.02
C TRP A 297 31.05 -7.69 -23.74
N GLN A 298 32.32 -8.08 -23.73
CA GLN A 298 32.96 -8.61 -22.53
C GLN A 298 33.51 -7.47 -21.68
N GLY A 299 33.21 -7.46 -20.39
CA GLY A 299 33.67 -6.45 -19.44
C GLY A 299 34.25 -7.05 -18.16
N ASP A 300 34.29 -6.24 -17.11
CA ASP A 300 34.80 -6.66 -15.80
C ASP A 300 33.74 -7.44 -15.03
N ASN A 301 34.17 -8.43 -14.24
CA ASN A 301 33.26 -9.18 -13.37
C ASN A 301 32.60 -8.23 -12.37
N SER A 302 31.26 -8.26 -12.35
CA SER A 302 30.43 -7.48 -11.44
C SER A 302 29.66 -8.42 -10.53
N ASP A 303 29.64 -8.12 -9.23
CA ASP A 303 28.77 -8.82 -8.27
C ASP A 303 27.27 -8.52 -8.51
N GLN A 304 26.98 -7.50 -9.33
CA GLN A 304 25.63 -7.09 -9.70
C GLN A 304 25.25 -7.63 -11.08
N GLN A 305 24.23 -8.48 -11.14
CA GLN A 305 23.66 -9.00 -12.39
C GLN A 305 22.95 -7.94 -13.24
N GLN A 306 22.43 -6.88 -12.61
CA GLN A 306 21.77 -5.77 -13.30
C GLN A 306 22.43 -4.44 -12.94
N LEU A 307 23.02 -3.78 -13.94
CA LEU A 307 23.73 -2.51 -13.77
C LEU A 307 22.83 -1.31 -13.96
N TRP A 308 21.81 -1.38 -14.81
CA TRP A 308 20.90 -0.26 -15.06
C TRP A 308 19.54 -0.73 -15.53
N HIS A 309 18.48 -0.02 -15.11
CA HIS A 309 17.13 -0.24 -15.63
C HIS A 309 16.32 1.07 -15.70
N ILE A 310 15.74 1.36 -16.87
CA ILE A 310 15.05 2.63 -17.13
C ILE A 310 13.74 2.76 -16.35
N ALA A 311 13.00 1.66 -16.15
CA ALA A 311 11.69 1.72 -15.51
C ALA A 311 11.78 2.07 -14.02
N THR A 312 12.86 1.65 -13.36
CA THR A 312 13.12 1.94 -11.94
C THR A 312 14.05 3.14 -11.77
N ALA A 313 14.68 3.60 -12.85
CA ALA A 313 15.73 4.63 -12.85
C ALA A 313 16.83 4.36 -11.80
N SER A 314 17.11 3.08 -11.56
CA SER A 314 18.04 2.59 -10.55
C SER A 314 19.22 1.88 -11.21
N GLY A 315 20.40 2.04 -10.63
CA GLY A 315 21.64 1.46 -11.12
C GLY A 315 22.74 2.50 -11.39
N ASP A 316 23.78 2.08 -12.09
CA ASP A 316 24.87 2.93 -12.51
C ASP A 316 24.42 3.92 -13.60
N LYS A 317 24.61 5.21 -13.32
CA LYS A 317 24.31 6.31 -14.25
C LYS A 317 25.20 6.29 -15.49
N SER A 318 26.39 5.69 -15.41
CA SER A 318 27.27 5.53 -16.56
C SER A 318 26.68 4.59 -17.63
N CYS A 319 25.76 3.70 -17.23
CA CYS A 319 25.04 2.77 -18.10
C CYS A 319 23.71 3.31 -18.63
N GLN A 320 23.29 4.51 -18.21
CA GLN A 320 21.98 5.09 -18.55
C GLN A 320 21.84 5.44 -20.04
N GLU A 321 22.93 5.83 -20.67
CA GLU A 321 22.92 6.28 -22.07
C GLU A 321 24.21 5.92 -22.79
N ILE A 322 24.07 5.59 -24.07
CA ILE A 322 25.21 5.52 -24.99
C ILE A 322 25.51 6.93 -25.51
N ALA A 323 26.74 7.39 -25.31
CA ALA A 323 27.18 8.73 -25.68
C ALA A 323 28.17 8.68 -26.84
N PHE A 324 27.78 9.23 -28.00
CA PHE A 324 28.63 9.26 -29.19
C PHE A 324 29.51 10.51 -29.23
N ASN A 325 30.67 10.39 -29.88
CA ASN A 325 31.61 11.51 -30.06
C ASN A 325 31.02 12.71 -30.85
N ASN A 326 29.96 12.50 -31.63
CA ASN A 326 29.22 13.53 -32.36
C ASN A 326 28.08 14.18 -31.53
N LYS A 327 28.13 14.06 -30.20
CA LYS A 327 27.15 14.58 -29.23
C LYS A 327 25.76 13.94 -29.29
N LYS A 328 25.53 12.90 -30.09
CA LYS A 328 24.29 12.12 -30.05
C LYS A 328 24.29 11.21 -28.82
N ARG A 329 23.10 11.05 -28.22
CA ARG A 329 22.90 10.20 -27.05
C ARG A 329 21.62 9.40 -27.22
N PHE A 330 21.64 8.14 -26.79
CA PHE A 330 20.46 7.27 -26.78
C PHE A 330 20.36 6.58 -25.42
N ARG A 331 19.14 6.42 -24.92
CA ARG A 331 18.92 5.82 -23.60
C ARG A 331 18.91 4.30 -23.72
N THR A 332 19.56 3.65 -22.78
CA THR A 332 19.42 2.21 -22.58
C THR A 332 18.11 1.93 -21.84
N VAL A 333 17.42 0.87 -22.24
CA VAL A 333 16.29 0.31 -21.51
C VAL A 333 16.79 -0.41 -20.26
N SER A 334 17.86 -1.19 -20.42
CA SER A 334 18.52 -1.90 -19.34
C SER A 334 19.94 -2.26 -19.72
N VAL A 335 20.76 -2.51 -18.71
CA VAL A 335 22.08 -3.12 -18.83
C VAL A 335 22.24 -4.20 -17.77
N SER A 336 22.63 -5.39 -18.19
CA SER A 336 22.88 -6.55 -17.33
C SER A 336 24.23 -7.18 -17.63
N VAL A 337 24.77 -7.91 -16.66
CA VAL A 337 26.01 -8.68 -16.77
C VAL A 337 25.70 -10.11 -16.38
N ASP A 338 26.16 -11.06 -17.19
CA ASP A 338 26.01 -12.47 -16.87
C ASP A 338 27.09 -12.96 -15.88
N GLN A 339 27.00 -14.23 -15.49
CA GLN A 339 27.97 -14.85 -14.57
C GLN A 339 29.40 -14.99 -15.15
N TYR A 340 29.58 -14.79 -16.46
CA TYR A 340 30.86 -14.90 -17.17
C TYR A 340 31.49 -13.54 -17.49
N GLY A 341 30.83 -12.44 -17.11
CA GLY A 341 31.31 -11.08 -17.35
C GLY A 341 30.90 -10.52 -18.71
N ASP A 342 29.93 -11.12 -19.39
CA ASP A 342 29.37 -10.62 -20.64
C ASP A 342 28.25 -9.62 -20.36
N TYR A 343 28.44 -8.41 -20.83
CA TYR A 343 27.53 -7.29 -20.68
C TYR A 343 26.55 -7.28 -21.84
N THR A 344 25.29 -7.00 -21.53
CA THR A 344 24.23 -6.82 -22.51
C THR A 344 23.50 -5.51 -22.23
N ALA A 345 23.53 -4.59 -23.20
CA ALA A 345 22.77 -3.34 -23.15
C ALA A 345 21.65 -3.34 -24.18
N LEU A 346 20.43 -3.07 -23.71
CA LEU A 346 19.22 -3.10 -24.52
C LEU A 346 18.72 -1.70 -24.85
N PHE A 347 18.22 -1.52 -26.07
CA PHE A 347 17.72 -0.25 -26.58
C PHE A 347 16.30 -0.36 -27.12
N SER A 348 15.58 0.76 -27.05
CA SER A 348 14.20 0.86 -27.53
C SER A 348 14.11 0.61 -29.05
N PRO A 349 13.09 -0.13 -29.54
CA PRO A 349 12.82 -0.29 -30.96
C PRO A 349 12.60 1.04 -31.70
N ILE A 350 12.13 2.07 -30.98
CA ILE A 350 11.88 3.41 -31.51
C ILE A 350 13.19 4.06 -31.99
N ASP A 351 14.29 3.86 -31.25
CA ASP A 351 15.58 4.49 -31.53
C ASP A 351 16.43 3.69 -32.53
N ARG A 352 15.97 2.50 -32.95
CA ARG A 352 16.74 1.53 -33.74
C ARG A 352 17.40 2.14 -34.98
N SER A 353 16.62 2.78 -35.86
CA SER A 353 17.15 3.30 -37.13
C SER A 353 18.21 4.38 -36.91
N THR A 354 17.96 5.28 -35.96
CA THR A 354 18.87 6.37 -35.59
C THR A 354 20.12 5.86 -34.89
N LEU A 355 20.00 4.81 -34.07
CA LEU A 355 21.12 4.19 -33.36
C LEU A 355 22.03 3.42 -34.33
N VAL A 356 21.48 2.62 -35.26
CA VAL A 356 22.30 1.94 -36.30
C VAL A 356 23.02 2.96 -37.18
N LYS A 357 22.35 4.05 -37.59
CA LYS A 357 23.00 5.14 -38.33
C LYS A 357 24.13 5.80 -37.52
N ALA A 358 23.96 5.94 -36.21
CA ALA A 358 25.00 6.48 -35.33
C ALA A 358 26.18 5.53 -35.20
N LEU A 359 25.94 4.23 -34.97
CA LEU A 359 26.98 3.19 -34.91
C LEU A 359 27.78 3.09 -36.22
N ALA A 360 27.15 3.31 -37.37
CA ALA A 360 27.83 3.29 -38.65
C ALA A 360 28.68 4.55 -38.92
N LYS A 361 28.20 5.75 -38.53
CA LYS A 361 28.80 7.03 -38.95
C LYS A 361 29.65 7.72 -37.89
N ALA A 362 29.48 7.38 -36.62
CA ALA A 362 30.26 8.00 -35.54
C ALA A 362 31.67 7.39 -35.46
N GLY A 363 32.58 8.07 -34.76
CA GLY A 363 33.97 7.62 -34.60
C GLY A 363 34.16 6.72 -33.37
N SER A 364 33.45 7.01 -32.29
CA SER A 364 33.48 6.26 -31.04
C SER A 364 32.22 6.53 -30.20
N PHE A 365 31.93 5.65 -29.26
CA PHE A 365 30.93 5.87 -28.22
C PHE A 365 31.44 5.46 -26.84
N GLU A 366 30.76 5.94 -25.80
CA GLU A 366 30.97 5.56 -24.40
C GLU A 366 29.67 4.99 -23.82
N LEU A 367 29.77 3.89 -23.06
CA LEU A 367 28.66 3.22 -22.38
C LEU A 367 29.19 2.44 -21.17
N CYS A 368 28.56 2.57 -20.01
CA CYS A 368 28.96 1.88 -18.77
C CYS A 368 30.43 2.11 -18.37
N GLY A 369 30.98 3.29 -18.67
CA GLY A 369 32.40 3.61 -18.45
C GLY A 369 33.37 3.03 -19.50
N TYR A 370 32.92 2.15 -20.39
CA TYR A 370 33.71 1.65 -21.51
C TYR A 370 33.64 2.60 -22.70
N ARG A 371 34.72 2.62 -23.48
CA ARG A 371 34.84 3.44 -24.69
C ARG A 371 35.16 2.56 -25.89
N PHE A 372 34.30 2.60 -26.90
CA PHE A 372 34.38 1.75 -28.07
C PHE A 372 34.72 2.54 -29.33
N SER A 373 35.60 2.00 -30.15
CA SER A 373 35.93 2.49 -31.49
C SER A 373 34.91 1.99 -32.52
N LEU A 374 34.45 2.88 -33.40
CA LEU A 374 33.51 2.55 -34.49
C LEU A 374 34.17 2.54 -35.87
N LYS A 375 35.51 2.57 -35.92
CA LYS A 375 36.24 2.51 -37.19
C LYS A 375 35.98 1.18 -37.90
N GLY A 376 35.35 1.24 -39.07
CA GLY A 376 34.99 0.07 -39.86
C GLY A 376 33.56 -0.44 -39.64
N SER A 377 32.84 0.06 -38.64
CA SER A 377 31.46 -0.35 -38.35
C SER A 377 30.51 -0.13 -39.52
N GLN A 378 30.69 0.96 -40.29
CA GLN A 378 29.92 1.20 -41.53
C GLN A 378 30.04 0.07 -42.54
N ALA A 379 31.26 -0.43 -42.75
CA ALA A 379 31.52 -1.47 -43.75
C ALA A 379 30.94 -2.81 -43.31
N THR A 380 31.03 -3.13 -42.01
CA THR A 380 30.45 -4.35 -41.44
C THR A 380 28.91 -4.31 -41.51
N LEU A 381 28.29 -3.23 -41.02
CA LEU A 381 26.83 -3.08 -41.02
C LEU A 381 26.25 -3.00 -42.45
N GLY A 382 26.99 -2.39 -43.38
CA GLY A 382 26.59 -2.28 -44.79
C GLY A 382 26.61 -3.60 -45.56
N LYS A 383 27.36 -4.61 -45.10
CA LYS A 383 27.37 -5.97 -45.68
C LYS A 383 26.28 -6.87 -45.11
N HIS A 384 25.71 -6.51 -43.96
CA HIS A 384 24.72 -7.33 -43.28
C HIS A 384 23.30 -6.98 -43.77
N ASN A 385 22.61 -7.95 -44.41
CA ASN A 385 21.30 -7.75 -45.05
C ASN A 385 20.28 -7.04 -44.16
N TYR A 386 20.24 -7.39 -42.86
CA TYR A 386 19.30 -6.77 -41.92
C TYR A 386 19.65 -5.32 -41.56
N TYR A 387 20.93 -4.95 -41.46
CA TYR A 387 21.31 -3.60 -40.99
C TYR A 387 21.48 -2.60 -42.12
N GLN A 388 21.80 -3.07 -43.33
CA GLN A 388 21.97 -2.24 -44.51
C GLN A 388 20.73 -1.36 -44.80
N GLN A 389 19.53 -1.88 -44.55
CA GLN A 389 18.28 -1.14 -44.74
C GLN A 389 18.18 0.14 -43.89
N PHE A 390 18.86 0.19 -42.73
CA PHE A 390 18.87 1.37 -41.87
C PHE A 390 19.96 2.37 -42.24
N LEU A 391 20.85 2.06 -43.19
CA LEU A 391 21.95 2.97 -43.56
C LEU A 391 21.59 3.91 -44.72
N ASN A 392 20.53 3.59 -45.45
CA ASN A 392 20.04 4.36 -46.59
C ASN A 392 19.27 5.63 -46.18
#